data_AF-A0AAD7K6E7-F1
#
_entry.id   AF-A0AAD7K6E7-F1
#
_cell.length_a   1.000
_cell.length_b   1.000
_cell.length_c   1.000
_cell.angle_alpha   90.00
_cell.angle_beta   90.00
_cell.angle_gamma   90.00
#
_symmetry.space_group_name_H-M   'P 1'
#
loop_
_entity.id
_entity.type
_entity.pdbx_description
1 polymer ?
#
loop_
_entity_poly.entity_id
_entity_poly.type
_entity_poly.pdbx_seq_one_letter_code
_entity_poly.pdbx_strand_id
1 'polypeptide(L)'
;PEISLELKELIVKWYNDLDDECTMQQIADLADVSIGLISKTINLHRTYGQVTNPFGRCPGHPYGSSTLNDGDLTYLTEILRVNNTLYLDDLQSKLATVRD
;
A
#
# COMPACT_ATOMS: atom_id res chain seq x y z
N PRO A 1 -6.30 20.14 3.05
CA PRO A 1 -4.88 20.30 2.62
C PRO A 1 -4.23 18.92 2.48
N GLU A 2 -3.94 18.50 1.25
CA GLU A 2 -3.13 17.30 1.03
C GLU A 2 -1.70 17.61 1.42
N ILE A 3 -1.26 16.97 2.50
CA ILE A 3 0.10 17.12 2.98
C ILE A 3 0.98 16.19 2.15
N SER A 4 2.03 16.78 1.56
CA SER A 4 2.99 16.08 0.69
C SER A 4 3.53 14.83 1.38
N LEU A 5 3.70 13.76 0.60
CA LEU A 5 4.25 12.49 1.07
C LEU A 5 5.62 12.69 1.74
N GLU A 6 6.44 13.54 1.13
CA GLU A 6 7.77 13.90 1.64
C GLU A 6 7.71 14.47 3.07
N LEU A 7 6.70 15.29 3.38
CA LEU A 7 6.55 15.85 4.72
C LEU A 7 6.20 14.77 5.75
N LYS A 8 5.43 13.75 5.36
CA LYS A 8 5.09 12.64 6.26
C LYS A 8 6.29 11.74 6.53
N GLU A 9 7.11 11.49 5.51
CA GLU A 9 8.36 10.74 5.66
C GLU A 9 9.36 11.50 6.53
N LEU A 10 9.44 12.83 6.37
CA LEU A 10 10.25 13.70 7.20
C LEU A 10 9.79 13.67 8.68
N ILE A 11 8.49 13.68 8.94
CA ILE A 11 7.91 13.53 10.28
C ILE A 11 8.31 12.20 10.92
N VAL A 12 8.25 11.10 10.18
CA VAL A 12 8.68 9.78 10.66
C VAL A 12 10.17 9.74 10.93
N LYS A 13 10.97 10.35 10.04
CA LYS A 13 12.42 10.44 10.22
C LYS A 13 12.76 11.21 11.49
N TRP A 14 12.15 12.37 11.71
CA TRP A 14 12.33 13.12 12.96
C TRP A 14 11.88 12.31 14.19
N TYR A 15 10.76 11.61 14.10
CA TYR A 15 10.30 10.74 15.19
C TYR A 15 11.26 9.60 15.52
N ASN A 16 11.98 9.05 14.52
CA ASN A 16 12.94 7.97 14.72
C ASN A 16 14.35 8.45 15.11
N ASP A 17 14.78 9.62 14.62
CA ASP A 17 16.11 10.20 14.87
C ASP A 17 16.19 10.91 16.25
N LEU A 18 15.05 11.29 16.82
CA LEU A 18 14.99 12.00 18.10
C LEU A 18 14.69 11.02 19.24
N ASP A 19 15.77 10.53 19.87
CA ASP A 19 15.73 9.74 21.10
C ASP A 19 14.92 10.48 22.20
N ASP A 20 13.81 9.84 22.61
CA ASP A 20 12.92 10.03 23.78
C ASP A 20 12.40 11.43 24.21
N GLU A 21 12.94 12.57 23.76
CA GLU A 21 12.57 13.89 24.31
C GLU A 21 11.79 14.81 23.36
N CYS A 22 11.73 14.52 22.06
CA CYS A 22 10.91 15.31 21.15
C CYS A 22 9.44 14.91 21.23
N THR A 23 8.69 15.70 22.00
CA THR A 23 7.24 15.55 22.12
C THR A 23 6.60 15.79 20.75
N MET A 24 5.53 15.05 20.41
CA MET A 24 4.75 15.24 19.17
C MET A 24 4.34 16.71 18.91
N GLN A 25 4.31 17.54 19.98
CA GLN A 25 4.12 18.98 19.92
C GLN A 25 5.26 19.71 19.20
N GLN A 26 6.53 19.40 19.48
CA GLN A 26 7.67 20.05 18.83
C GLN A 26 7.72 19.70 17.33
N ILE A 27 7.38 18.45 16.99
CA ILE A 27 7.26 18.03 15.58
C ILE A 27 6.09 18.76 14.90
N ALA A 28 4.99 19.00 15.63
CA ALA A 28 3.84 19.77 15.14
C ALA A 28 4.21 21.23 14.85
N ASP A 29 4.93 21.86 15.77
CA ASP A 29 5.39 23.24 15.63
C ASP A 29 6.42 23.38 14.51
N LEU A 30 7.29 22.37 14.32
CA LEU A 30 8.35 22.38 13.31
C LEU A 30 7.82 22.11 11.89
N ALA A 31 6.81 21.26 11.76
CA ALA A 31 6.15 20.97 10.49
C ALA A 31 4.96 21.92 10.17
N ASP A 32 4.55 22.78 11.11
CA ASP A 32 3.33 23.60 11.01
C ASP A 32 2.08 22.75 10.68
N VAL A 33 1.97 21.59 11.35
CA VAL A 33 0.87 20.63 11.15
C VAL A 33 0.20 20.29 12.47
N SER A 34 -1.06 19.84 12.39
CA SER A 34 -1.78 19.42 13.60
C SER A 34 -1.18 18.15 14.22
N ILE A 35 -1.16 18.11 15.56
CA ILE A 35 -0.73 16.93 16.34
C ILE A 35 -1.50 15.67 15.91
N GLY A 36 -2.80 15.82 15.60
CA GLY A 36 -3.63 14.71 15.12
C GLY A 36 -3.13 14.09 13.81
N LEU A 37 -2.57 14.90 12.91
CA LEU A 37 -1.94 14.39 11.69
C LEU A 37 -0.66 13.62 12.00
N ILE A 38 0.21 14.16 12.85
CA ILE A 38 1.45 13.49 13.25
C ILE A 38 1.15 12.15 13.90
N SER A 39 0.21 12.12 14.85
CA SER A 39 -0.25 10.89 15.51
C SER A 39 -0.74 9.86 14.49
N LYS A 40 -1.54 10.29 13.51
CA LYS A 40 -2.02 9.41 12.43
C LYS A 40 -0.88 8.87 11.57
N THR A 41 0.07 9.72 11.18
CA THR A 41 1.22 9.34 10.34
C THR A 41 2.14 8.36 11.06
N ILE A 42 2.47 8.61 12.33
CA ILE A 42 3.26 7.71 13.17
C ILE A 42 2.54 6.37 13.36
N ASN A 43 1.23 6.39 13.60
CA ASN A 43 0.45 5.17 13.76
C ASN A 43 0.40 4.34 12.47
N LEU A 44 0.28 4.98 11.31
CA LEU A 44 0.37 4.30 10.01
C LEU A 44 1.76 3.67 9.81
N HIS A 45 2.82 4.41 10.12
CA HIS A 45 4.19 3.92 10.01
C HIS A 45 4.45 2.74 10.96
N ARG A 46 3.98 2.81 12.21
CA ARG A 46 4.11 1.73 13.20
C ARG A 46 3.32 0.47 12.79
N THR A 47 2.15 0.65 12.20
CA THR A 47 1.24 -0.45 11.87
C THR A 47 1.60 -1.13 10.55
N TYR A 48 2.02 -0.35 9.55
CA TYR A 48 2.19 -0.81 8.17
C TYR A 48 3.60 -0.61 7.61
N GLY A 49 4.52 0.02 8.36
CA GLY A 49 5.87 0.35 7.88
C GLY A 49 5.92 1.50 6.87
N GLN A 50 4.80 2.22 6.66
CA GLN A 50 4.70 3.29 5.68
C GLN A 50 3.76 4.40 6.15
N VAL A 51 3.96 5.61 5.61
CA VAL A 51 3.22 6.83 5.99
C VAL A 51 1.87 6.98 5.30
N THR A 52 1.57 6.10 4.36
CA THR A 52 0.31 6.01 3.62
C THR A 52 -0.45 4.76 4.04
N ASN A 53 -1.78 4.82 3.97
CA ASN A 53 -2.59 3.64 4.22
C ASN A 53 -2.46 2.68 3.03
N PRO A 54 -1.91 1.46 3.18
CA PRO A 54 -1.83 0.47 2.09
C PRO A 54 -3.19 0.08 1.54
N PHE A 55 -4.21 0.14 2.40
CA PHE A 55 -5.60 -0.20 2.08
C PHE A 55 -6.45 1.05 1.83
N GLY A 56 -5.81 2.23 1.78
CA GLY A 56 -6.47 3.48 1.46
C GLY A 56 -6.93 3.43 0.02
N ARG A 57 -8.23 3.61 -0.20
CA ARG A 57 -8.79 3.71 -1.56
C ARG A 57 -8.10 4.86 -2.30
N CYS A 58 -7.31 4.55 -3.33
CA CYS A 58 -6.98 5.54 -4.36
C CYS A 58 -8.27 5.93 -5.08
N PRO A 59 -8.69 7.21 -5.06
CA PRO A 59 -9.78 7.66 -5.91
C PRO A 59 -9.31 7.51 -7.37
N GLY A 60 -9.85 6.53 -8.10
CA GLY A 60 -9.54 6.29 -9.51
C GLY A 60 -8.75 5.01 -9.81
N HIS A 61 -8.23 4.31 -8.80
CA HIS A 61 -7.75 2.94 -9.00
C HIS A 61 -8.80 2.00 -8.42
N PRO A 62 -9.51 1.20 -9.23
CA PRO A 62 -10.37 0.17 -8.70
C PRO A 62 -9.47 -0.93 -8.10
N TYR A 63 -8.99 -0.73 -6.88
CA TYR A 63 -8.64 -1.85 -6.01
C TYR A 63 -9.93 -2.62 -5.78
N GLY A 64 -10.11 -3.67 -6.58
CA GLY A 64 -11.36 -4.43 -6.70
C GLY A 64 -11.85 -4.66 -8.12
N SER A 65 -11.28 -4.01 -9.15
CA SER A 65 -11.38 -4.51 -10.54
C SER A 65 -10.16 -5.37 -10.85
N SER A 66 -9.83 -6.28 -9.93
CA SER A 66 -9.05 -7.43 -10.33
C SER A 66 -9.92 -8.13 -11.37
N THR A 67 -9.55 -8.04 -12.64
CA THR A 67 -10.21 -8.77 -13.73
C THR A 67 -10.16 -10.28 -13.50
N LEU A 68 -9.47 -10.74 -12.46
CA LEU A 68 -9.31 -12.11 -11.99
C LEU A 68 -10.02 -12.27 -10.63
N ASN A 69 -10.96 -13.20 -10.55
CA ASN A 69 -11.57 -13.67 -9.31
C ASN A 69 -10.70 -14.75 -8.64
N ASP A 70 -11.03 -15.16 -7.41
CA ASP A 70 -10.26 -16.18 -6.67
C ASP A 70 -10.23 -17.55 -7.38
N GLY A 71 -11.27 -17.88 -8.15
CA GLY A 71 -11.31 -19.09 -8.98
C GLY A 71 -10.30 -19.03 -10.13
N ASP A 72 -10.16 -17.88 -10.79
CA ASP A 72 -9.16 -17.66 -11.84
C ASP A 72 -7.74 -17.73 -11.28
N LEU A 73 -7.50 -17.15 -10.09
CA LEU A 73 -6.21 -17.24 -9.41
C LEU A 73 -5.86 -18.69 -9.06
N THR A 74 -6.85 -19.46 -8.59
CA THR A 74 -6.68 -20.90 -8.31
C THR A 74 -6.34 -21.67 -9.58
N TYR A 75 -7.07 -21.42 -10.67
CA TYR A 75 -6.85 -22.07 -11.97
C TYR A 75 -5.47 -21.75 -12.56
N LEU A 76 -5.07 -20.48 -12.55
CA LEU A 76 -3.75 -20.04 -13.02
C LEU A 76 -2.62 -20.67 -12.19
N THR A 77 -2.81 -20.78 -10.87
CA THR A 77 -1.83 -21.40 -9.97
C THR A 77 -1.65 -22.88 -10.30
N GLU A 78 -2.72 -23.62 -10.52
CA GLU A 78 -2.67 -25.05 -10.87
C GLU A 78 -2.09 -25.28 -12.27
N ILE A 79 -2.39 -24.43 -13.25
CA ILE A 79 -1.75 -24.53 -14.58
C ILE A 79 -0.24 -24.32 -14.49
N LEU A 80 0.18 -23.27 -13.78
CA LEU A 80 1.61 -22.95 -13.64
C LEU A 80 2.36 -24.05 -12.87
N ARG A 81 1.69 -24.75 -11.95
CA ARG A 81 2.23 -25.93 -11.27
C ARG A 81 2.45 -27.11 -12.21
N VAL A 82 1.52 -27.36 -13.13
CA VAL A 82 1.62 -28.48 -14.08
C VAL A 82 2.54 -28.15 -15.25
N ASN A 83 2.57 -26.89 -15.70
CA ASN A 83 3.36 -26.43 -16.83
C ASN A 83 3.95 -25.04 -16.56
N ASN A 84 5.16 -25.00 -16.01
CA ASN A 84 5.86 -23.76 -15.66
C ASN A 84 6.52 -23.04 -16.86
N THR A 85 6.43 -23.59 -18.07
CA THR A 85 7.00 -23.02 -19.30
C THR A 85 5.98 -22.33 -20.19
N LEU A 86 4.72 -22.22 -19.76
CA LEU A 86 3.68 -21.58 -20.55
C LEU A 86 3.93 -20.08 -20.71
N TYR A 87 3.81 -19.60 -21.94
CA TYR A 87 3.85 -18.17 -22.22
C TYR A 87 2.59 -17.49 -21.67
N LEU A 88 2.72 -16.19 -21.42
CA LEU A 88 1.61 -15.39 -20.88
C LEU A 88 0.39 -15.38 -21.82
N ASP A 89 0.62 -15.33 -23.13
CA ASP A 89 -0.47 -15.33 -24.12
C ASP A 89 -1.25 -16.65 -24.11
N ASP A 90 -0.54 -17.78 -23.91
CA ASP A 90 -1.17 -19.10 -23.79
C ASP A 90 -2.00 -19.21 -22.50
N LEU A 91 -1.49 -18.65 -21.39
CA LEU A 91 -2.23 -18.60 -20.13
C LEU A 91 -3.51 -17.77 -20.25
N GLN A 92 -3.43 -16.62 -20.92
CA GLN A 92 -4.60 -15.78 -21.17
C GLN A 92 -5.63 -16.48 -22.05
N SER A 93 -5.20 -17.16 -23.11
CA SER A 93 -6.08 -17.94 -23.99
C SER A 93 -6.78 -19.09 -23.25
N LYS A 94 -6.04 -19.82 -22.41
CA LYS A 94 -6.61 -20.89 -21.57
C LYS A 94 -7.61 -20.37 -20.56
N LEU A 95 -7.29 -19.26 -19.89
CA LEU A 95 -8.19 -18.64 -18.94
C LEU A 95 -9.47 -18.12 -19.62
N ALA A 96 -9.35 -17.52 -20.80
CA ALA A 96 -10.50 -17.08 -21.58
C ALA A 96 -11.41 -18.25 -21.99
N THR A 97 -10.82 -19.39 -22.36
CA THR A 97 -11.57 -20.62 -22.72
C THR A 97 -12.36 -21.20 -21.54
N VAL A 98 -11.87 -21.08 -20.31
CA VAL A 98 -12.55 -21.61 -19.11
C VAL A 98 -13.66 -20.69 -18.62
N ARG A 99 -13.64 -19.42 -19.02
CA ARG A 99 -14.63 -18.42 -18.62
C ARG A 99 -15.85 -18.34 -19.53
N ASP A 100 -15.77 -18.87 -20.75
CA ASP A 100 -16.89 -19.02 -21.69
C ASP A 100 -17.76 -20.23 -21.33
#